data_AF-A0A2S9GL68-F1
#
_entry.id   AF-A0A2S9GL68-F1
#
_cell.length_a   1.000
_cell.length_b   1.000
_cell.length_c   1.000
_cell.angle_alpha   90.00
_cell.angle_beta   90.00
_cell.angle_gamma   90.00
#
_symmetry.space_group_name_H-M   'P 1'
#
loop_
_entity.id
_entity.type
_entity.pdbx_description
1 polymer ?
#
loop_
_entity_poly.entity_id
_entity_poly.type
_entity_poly.pdbx_seq_one_letter_code
_entity_poly.pdbx_strand_id
1 'polypeptide(L)' 'LFGELQRRGAGTFEVTEEANARFLGQMETLLDDSVFRLGDCAGSRSYYFSPSGETLVRPASTNQTNRENDNFPLSDYLID' A
#
# COMPACT_ATOMS: atom_id res chain seq x y z
N LEU A 1 -8.44 -1.61 14.42
CA LEU A 1 -7.09 -2.00 14.87
C LEU A 1 -6.85 -1.66 16.34
N PHE A 2 -6.80 -0.39 16.76
CA PHE A 2 -6.61 -0.04 18.17
C PHE A 2 -7.64 -0.66 19.13
N GLY A 3 -8.90 -0.79 18.72
CA GLY A 3 -9.90 -1.52 19.51
C GLY A 3 -9.56 -3.02 19.69
N GLU A 4 -8.91 -3.63 18.70
CA GLU A 4 -8.45 -5.03 18.79
C GLU A 4 -7.24 -5.16 19.71
N LEU A 5 -6.31 -4.20 19.69
CA LEU A 5 -5.20 -4.13 20.66
C LEU A 5 -5.75 -4.13 22.08
N GLN A 6 -6.69 -3.23 22.37
CA GLN A 6 -7.33 -3.12 23.68
C GLN A 6 -8.05 -4.41 24.06
N ARG A 7 -8.75 -5.05 23.12
CA ARG A 7 -9.47 -6.32 23.35
C ARG A 7 -8.51 -7.46 23.71
N ARG A 8 -7.30 -7.49 23.13
CA ARG A 8 -6.28 -8.52 23.37
C ARG A 8 -5.33 -8.18 24.52
N GLY A 9 -5.34 -6.94 25.02
CA GLY A 9 -4.35 -6.46 25.99
C GLY A 9 -2.94 -6.29 25.39
N ALA A 10 -2.88 -6.14 24.06
CA ALA A 10 -1.65 -6.00 23.28
C ALA A 10 -1.17 -4.54 23.25
N GLY A 11 0.15 -4.35 23.21
CA GLY A 11 0.79 -3.04 23.17
C GLY A 11 1.26 -2.63 21.78
N THR A 12 1.45 -3.60 20.88
CA THR A 12 2.00 -3.41 19.55
C THR A 12 1.18 -4.11 18.48
N PHE A 13 1.30 -3.58 17.27
CA PHE A 13 0.88 -4.27 16.07
C PHE A 13 1.88 -4.01 14.96
N GLU A 14 2.05 -5.00 14.09
CA GLU A 14 2.89 -4.87 12.91
C GLU A 14 2.21 -5.56 11.73
N VAL A 15 2.33 -4.99 10.54
CA VAL A 15 1.84 -5.65 9.33
C VAL A 15 2.68 -6.89 9.06
N THR A 16 2.03 -8.01 8.74
CA THR A 16 2.73 -9.24 8.36
C THR A 16 3.50 -9.03 7.04
N GLU A 17 4.65 -9.70 6.91
CA GLU A 17 5.42 -9.66 5.67
C GLU A 17 4.60 -10.12 4.45
N GLU A 18 3.77 -11.15 4.63
CA GLU A 18 2.88 -11.68 3.59
C GLU A 18 1.85 -10.63 3.13
N ALA A 19 1.19 -9.94 4.08
CA ALA A 19 0.24 -8.89 3.74
C ALA A 19 0.91 -7.71 3.03
N ASN A 20 2.11 -7.31 3.49
CA ASN A 20 2.88 -6.25 2.86
C ASN A 20 3.28 -6.62 1.41
N ALA A 21 3.81 -7.83 1.20
CA ALA A 21 4.21 -8.31 -0.12
C ALA A 21 3.00 -8.41 -1.08
N ARG A 22 1.86 -8.91 -0.59
CA ARG A 22 0.61 -8.97 -1.35
C ARG A 22 0.13 -7.58 -1.77
N PHE A 23 0.14 -6.61 -0.85
CA PHE A 23 -0.24 -5.23 -1.15
C PHE A 23 0.71 -4.59 -2.18
N LEU A 24 2.03 -4.75 -1.98
CA LEU A 24 3.03 -4.25 -2.91
C LEU A 24 2.82 -4.80 -4.32
N GLY A 25 2.73 -6.13 -4.47
CA GLY A 25 2.53 -6.77 -5.78
C GLY A 25 1.24 -6.33 -6.48
N GLN A 26 0.16 -6.11 -5.71
CA GLN A 26 -1.08 -5.57 -6.27
C GLN A 26 -0.88 -4.14 -6.82
N MET A 27 -0.18 -3.27 -6.08
CA MET A 27 0.08 -1.90 -6.53
C MET A 27 1.01 -1.88 -7.74
N GLU A 28 2.04 -2.73 -7.76
CA GLU A 28 2.93 -2.89 -8.91
C GLU A 28 2.15 -3.33 -10.15
N THR A 29 1.26 -4.30 -10.03
CA THR A 29 0.42 -4.78 -11.14
C THR A 29 -0.47 -3.64 -11.67
N LEU A 30 -1.09 -2.86 -10.79
CA LEU A 30 -1.92 -1.73 -11.21
C LEU A 30 -1.11 -0.60 -11.86
N LEU A 31 0.17 -0.46 -11.50
CA LEU A 31 1.05 0.53 -12.11
C LEU A 31 1.46 0.15 -13.53
N ASP A 32 1.49 -1.15 -13.90
CA ASP A 32 1.85 -1.63 -15.24
C ASP A 32 1.00 -1.01 -16.34
N ASP A 33 -0.30 -0.80 -16.07
CA ASP A 33 -1.23 -0.23 -17.03
C ASP A 33 -1.36 1.30 -16.93
N SER A 34 -0.47 1.95 -16.17
CA SER A 34 -0.54 3.39 -15.90
C SER A 34 0.51 4.21 -16.65
N VAL A 35 0.27 5.51 -16.79
CA VAL A 35 1.26 6.44 -17.37
C VAL A 35 2.59 6.46 -16.61
N PHE A 36 2.61 6.01 -15.35
CA PHE A 36 3.85 5.92 -14.57
C PHE A 36 4.81 4.85 -15.11
N ARG A 37 4.32 3.78 -15.77
CA ARG A 37 5.16 2.75 -16.40
C ARG A 37 5.15 2.80 -17.93
N LEU A 38 4.02 3.16 -18.54
CA LEU A 38 3.86 3.18 -20.00
C LEU A 38 4.21 4.53 -20.65
N GLY A 39 4.33 5.61 -19.87
CA GLY A 39 4.64 6.94 -20.38
C GLY A 39 6.14 7.22 -20.50
N ASP A 40 6.49 8.23 -21.31
CA ASP A 40 7.84 8.81 -21.32
C ASP A 40 7.93 9.94 -20.28
N CYS A 41 8.15 9.56 -19.02
CA CYS A 41 8.28 10.49 -17.91
C CYS A 41 9.74 10.89 -17.61
N ALA A 42 10.70 10.52 -18.46
CA ALA A 42 12.13 10.73 -18.23
C ALA A 42 12.51 12.21 -18.04
N GLY A 43 11.76 13.14 -18.63
CA GLY A 43 11.95 14.59 -18.48
C GLY A 43 11.06 15.27 -17.41
N SER A 44 10.18 14.52 -16.72
CA SER A 44 9.03 15.11 -16.00
C SER A 44 9.36 15.90 -14.73
N ARG A 45 10.61 15.85 -14.22
CA ARG A 45 11.05 16.47 -12.94
C ARG A 45 10.04 16.25 -11.79
N SER A 46 9.33 15.13 -11.83
CA SER A 46 8.24 14.81 -10.89
C SER A 46 8.78 14.06 -9.69
N TYR A 47 8.25 14.40 -8.50
CA TYR A 47 8.67 13.78 -7.23
C TYR A 47 8.19 12.33 -7.08
N TYR A 48 7.32 11.85 -7.98
CA TYR A 48 6.86 10.46 -7.99
C TYR A 48 7.87 9.46 -8.56
N PHE A 49 8.98 9.94 -9.14
CA PHE A 49 10.05 9.10 -9.66
C PHE A 49 11.31 9.32 -8.83
N SER A 50 11.80 8.24 -8.22
CA SER A 50 13.11 8.26 -7.59
C SER A 50 14.23 8.29 -8.65
N PRO A 51 15.47 8.65 -8.27
CA PRO A 51 16.62 8.51 -9.16
C PRO A 51 16.88 7.05 -9.61
N SER A 52 16.45 6.06 -8.83
CA SER A 52 16.49 4.63 -9.19
C SER A 52 15.40 4.23 -10.19
N GLY A 53 14.44 5.11 -10.49
CA GLY A 53 13.31 4.84 -11.40
C GLY A 53 12.10 4.19 -10.70
N GLU A 54 12.15 4.01 -9.39
CA GLU A 54 11.03 3.49 -8.60
C GLU A 54 9.95 4.57 -8.45
N THR A 55 8.68 4.12 -8.37
CA THR A 55 7.55 5.00 -8.13
C THR A 55 6.78 4.58 -6.88
N LEU A 56 6.38 5.56 -6.07
CA LEU A 56 5.72 5.37 -4.78
C LEU A 56 4.27 5.86 -4.82
N VAL A 57 3.51 5.37 -5.80
CA VAL A 57 2.10 5.73 -6.00
C VAL A 57 1.21 4.53 -5.71
N ARG A 58 0.10 4.78 -5.00
CA ARG A 58 -1.04 3.86 -4.91
C ARG A 58 -2.03 4.19 -6.03
N PRO A 59 -2.04 3.47 -7.16
CA PRO A 59 -2.94 3.74 -8.28
C PRO A 59 -4.36 3.21 -8.01
N ALA A 60 -5.04 3.76 -7.00
CA ALA A 60 -6.40 3.38 -6.63
C ALA A 60 -7.28 4.64 -6.52
N SER A 61 -8.57 4.50 -6.81
CA SER A 61 -9.52 5.59 -6.57
C SER A 61 -9.65 5.88 -5.08
N THR A 62 -9.97 7.12 -4.72
CA THR A 62 -10.26 7.50 -3.32
C THR A 62 -11.35 6.62 -2.71
N ASN A 63 -12.39 6.33 -3.49
CA ASN A 63 -13.52 5.54 -3.02
C ASN A 63 -13.14 4.07 -2.77
N GLN A 64 -12.31 3.47 -3.62
CA GLN A 64 -11.74 2.14 -3.37
C GLN A 64 -10.85 2.15 -2.12
N THR A 65 -9.94 3.12 -2.03
CA THR A 65 -9.01 3.27 -0.90
C THR A 65 -9.76 3.37 0.43
N ASN A 66 -10.82 4.18 0.48
CA ASN A 66 -11.62 4.34 1.69
C ASN A 66 -12.29 3.02 2.09
N ARG A 67 -12.86 2.26 1.13
CA ARG A 67 -13.46 0.96 1.45
C ARG A 67 -12.46 -0.03 2.02
N GLU A 68 -11.24 -0.07 1.48
CA GLU A 68 -10.15 -0.93 1.96
C GLU A 68 -9.67 -0.51 3.35
N ASN A 69 -9.57 0.80 3.61
CA ASN A 69 -9.23 1.32 4.93
C ASN A 69 -10.33 1.08 5.99
N ASP A 70 -11.60 1.05 5.57
CA ASP A 70 -12.73 0.76 6.46
C ASP A 70 -12.82 -0.75 6.77
N ASN A 71 -12.39 -1.60 5.83
CA ASN A 71 -12.56 -3.06 5.89
C ASN A 71 -11.23 -3.76 5.61
N PHE A 72 -10.33 -3.72 6.57
CA PHE A 72 -9.06 -4.44 6.51
C PHE A 72 -9.11 -5.71 7.38
N PRO A 73 -8.45 -6.80 6.96
CA PRO A 73 -8.43 -8.04 7.73
C PRO A 73 -7.46 -7.94 8.91
N LEU A 74 -7.91 -8.32 10.11
CA LEU A 74 -7.04 -8.34 11.29
C LEU A 74 -5.95 -9.42 11.21
N SER A 75 -6.10 -10.41 10.32
CA SER A 75 -5.07 -11.42 10.05
C SER A 75 -3.83 -10.86 9.37
N ASP A 76 -3.93 -9.70 8.73
CA ASP A 76 -2.78 -9.05 8.10
C ASP A 76 -1.84 -8.41 9.13
N TYR A 77 -2.21 -8.42 10.42
CA TYR A 77 -1.46 -7.82 11.50
C TYR A 77 -1.07 -8.85 12.56
N LEU A 78 0.21 -8.86 12.92
CA LEU A 78 0.68 -9.42 14.18
C LEU A 78 0.28 -8.47 15.29
N ILE A 79 -0.24 -9.00 16.40
CA ILE A 79 -0.74 -8.22 17.54
C ILE A 79 -0.22 -8.88 18.82
N ASP A 80 0.62 -8.14 19.54
CA ASP A 80 1.38 -8.58 20.71
C ASP A 80 1.38 -7.55 21.86
#